data_AF-A0A0U5GL16-F1
#
_entry.id   AF-A0A0U5GL16-F1
#
_cell.length_a   1.000
_cell.length_b   1.000
_cell.length_c   1.000
_cell.angle_alpha   90.00
_cell.angle_beta   90.00
_cell.angle_gamma   90.00
#
_symmetry.space_group_name_H-M   'P 1'
#
loop_
_entity.id
_entity.type
_entity.pdbx_description
1 polymer ?
#
loop_
_entity_poly.entity_id
_entity_poly.type
_entity_poly.pdbx_seq_one_letter_code
_entity_poly.pdbx_strand_id
1 'polypeptide(L)'
;MLKTSRTETDAEAFVQRLTLKEKVALTATVDWWCTAKFKWDGVYLPQIKLSVLRIISRVWEVLSYAFLDLMTDRMEPVARALLRWRRGVKTRMWSQPREILGGSARTGYDGRLIYNGCQSAGVAATPKHFVANKIEKRRRFLTAQVDERALRELFFYPFQLILKHSDPWCFMTSHSRVKGTYTSESPYLIQGILRNEWGFKRLVMSDWVGTYYAAAMNAGLVLEMPGPTIFLTSELETQVYL
;
A
#
# COMPACT_ATOMS: atom_id res chain seq x y z
N MET A 1 14.67 14.61 -15.38
CA MET A 1 13.19 14.63 -15.38
C MET A 1 12.68 13.70 -16.48
N LEU A 2 12.23 12.49 -16.16
CA LEU A 2 11.51 11.64 -17.11
C LEU A 2 10.01 11.80 -16.83
N LYS A 3 9.38 12.75 -17.53
CA LYS A 3 7.92 12.78 -17.67
C LYS A 3 7.54 11.65 -18.63
N THR A 4 7.24 10.47 -18.11
CA THR A 4 6.47 9.48 -18.88
C THR A 4 5.00 9.77 -18.63
N SER A 5 4.44 10.75 -19.33
CA SER A 5 2.99 10.95 -19.38
C SER A 5 2.41 9.87 -20.30
N ARG A 6 2.26 8.65 -19.78
CA ARG A 6 1.37 7.67 -20.40
C ARG A 6 -0.05 8.08 -20.04
N THR A 7 -0.87 8.27 -21.06
CA THR A 7 -2.27 8.64 -20.91
C THR A 7 -3.09 7.42 -20.48
N GLU A 8 -4.29 7.64 -19.93
CA GLU A 8 -5.24 6.56 -19.59
C GLU A 8 -5.53 5.68 -20.82
N THR A 9 -5.59 6.30 -22.00
CA THR A 9 -5.74 5.68 -23.31
C THR A 9 -4.62 4.68 -23.65
N ASP A 10 -3.37 4.94 -23.22
CA ASP A 10 -2.25 4.02 -23.44
C ASP A 10 -2.36 2.75 -22.59
N ALA A 11 -2.92 2.88 -21.38
CA ALA A 11 -3.11 1.75 -20.47
C ALA A 11 -4.26 0.84 -20.94
N GLU A 12 -5.37 1.42 -21.42
CA GLU A 12 -6.48 0.66 -21.98
C GLU A 12 -6.06 -0.11 -23.23
N ALA A 13 -5.37 0.55 -24.17
CA ALA A 13 -4.83 -0.09 -25.36
C ALA A 13 -3.85 -1.22 -25.01
N PHE A 14 -3.03 -1.05 -23.96
CA PHE A 14 -2.16 -2.11 -23.46
C PHE A 14 -2.96 -3.30 -22.94
N VAL A 15 -3.97 -3.08 -22.09
CA VAL A 15 -4.80 -4.15 -21.51
C VAL A 15 -5.57 -4.90 -22.60
N GLN A 16 -6.06 -4.22 -23.65
CA GLN A 16 -6.77 -4.85 -24.76
C GLN A 16 -5.92 -5.86 -25.53
N ARG A 17 -4.60 -5.67 -25.58
CA ARG A 17 -3.67 -6.57 -26.27
C ARG A 17 -3.32 -7.81 -25.48
N LEU A 18 -3.59 -7.82 -24.18
CA LEU A 18 -3.31 -8.98 -23.33
C LEU A 18 -4.34 -10.07 -23.58
N THR A 19 -3.85 -11.31 -23.64
CA THR A 19 -4.71 -12.47 -23.51
C THR A 19 -5.41 -12.45 -22.16
N LEU A 20 -6.54 -13.13 -22.07
CA LEU A 20 -7.24 -13.31 -20.81
C LEU A 20 -6.33 -13.90 -19.71
N LYS A 21 -5.54 -14.92 -20.02
CA LYS A 21 -4.60 -15.53 -19.06
C LYS A 21 -3.60 -14.51 -18.52
N GLU A 22 -3.13 -13.60 -19.37
CA GLU A 22 -2.24 -12.53 -18.95
C GLU A 22 -2.96 -11.46 -18.10
N LYS A 23 -4.21 -11.11 -18.43
CA LYS A 23 -5.04 -10.22 -17.59
C LYS A 23 -5.26 -10.82 -16.20
N VAL A 24 -5.58 -12.11 -16.14
CA VAL A 24 -5.74 -12.88 -14.90
C VAL A 24 -4.42 -12.89 -14.12
N ALA A 25 -3.27 -13.09 -14.78
CA ALA A 25 -1.97 -13.05 -14.12
C ALA A 25 -1.59 -11.66 -13.57
N LEU A 26 -2.27 -10.58 -13.98
CA LEU A 26 -2.07 -9.25 -13.39
C LEU A 26 -2.80 -9.06 -12.05
N THR A 27 -3.80 -9.89 -11.75
CA THR A 27 -4.61 -9.74 -10.53
C THR A 27 -3.95 -10.34 -9.30
N ALA A 28 -2.79 -10.97 -9.44
CA ALA A 28 -2.03 -11.50 -8.32
C ALA A 28 -0.52 -11.35 -8.52
N THR A 29 0.23 -11.39 -7.41
CA THR A 29 1.68 -11.57 -7.51
C THR A 29 2.01 -13.00 -7.98
N VAL A 30 3.21 -13.19 -8.55
CA VAL A 30 3.70 -14.53 -8.95
C VAL A 30 4.30 -15.28 -7.76
N ASP A 31 4.82 -14.53 -6.80
CA ASP A 31 5.40 -15.03 -5.56
C ASP A 31 5.09 -14.04 -4.42
N TRP A 32 5.87 -14.09 -3.34
CA TRP A 32 5.72 -13.22 -2.19
C TRP A 32 5.95 -11.73 -2.45
N TRP A 33 6.70 -11.40 -3.50
CA TRP A 33 7.32 -10.10 -3.67
C TRP A 33 7.19 -9.53 -5.08
N CYS A 34 6.81 -10.33 -6.07
CA CYS A 34 6.94 -9.94 -7.47
C CYS A 34 5.61 -10.02 -8.22
N THR A 35 5.32 -9.02 -9.05
CA THR A 35 4.18 -9.08 -9.98
C THR A 35 4.49 -9.97 -11.19
N ALA A 36 3.48 -10.21 -12.02
CA ALA A 36 3.68 -10.81 -13.33
C ALA A 36 4.59 -9.95 -14.23
N LYS A 37 5.22 -10.60 -15.21
CA LYS A 37 6.08 -9.99 -16.23
C LYS A 37 5.72 -10.53 -17.60
N PHE A 38 5.67 -9.66 -18.60
CA PHE A 38 5.38 -10.03 -19.98
C PHE A 38 6.39 -9.40 -20.93
N LYS A 39 6.84 -10.17 -21.92
CA LYS A 39 7.69 -9.68 -22.99
C LYS A 39 7.44 -10.50 -24.25
N TRP A 40 6.79 -9.87 -25.22
CA TRP A 40 6.55 -10.41 -26.56
C TRP A 40 6.27 -9.25 -27.53
N ASP A 41 5.99 -9.54 -28.80
CA ASP A 41 5.95 -8.53 -29.87
C ASP A 41 5.06 -7.32 -29.57
N GLY A 42 5.72 -6.20 -29.29
CA GLY A 42 5.12 -4.91 -28.96
C GLY A 42 4.47 -4.82 -27.57
N VAL A 43 4.56 -5.85 -26.72
CA VAL A 43 4.07 -5.83 -25.33
C VAL A 43 5.24 -6.04 -24.37
N TYR A 44 5.43 -5.07 -23.48
CA TYR A 44 6.42 -5.15 -22.42
C TYR A 44 5.86 -4.67 -21.09
N LEU A 45 5.78 -5.58 -20.13
CA LEU A 45 5.48 -5.29 -18.74
C LEU A 45 6.64 -5.76 -17.86
N PRO A 46 7.38 -4.83 -17.23
CA PRO A 46 8.42 -5.21 -16.30
C PRO A 46 7.82 -5.83 -15.04
N GLN A 47 8.59 -6.73 -14.42
CA GLN A 47 8.27 -7.21 -13.09
C GLN A 47 8.44 -6.08 -12.07
N ILE A 48 7.44 -5.87 -11.23
CA ILE A 48 7.51 -4.93 -10.12
C ILE A 48 7.82 -5.72 -8.85
N LYS A 49 8.84 -5.27 -8.11
CA LYS A 49 9.19 -5.82 -6.81
C LYS A 49 8.54 -5.01 -5.71
N LEU A 50 7.70 -5.68 -4.94
CA LEU A 50 7.13 -5.23 -3.69
C LEU A 50 8.12 -5.56 -2.59
N SER A 51 8.34 -4.63 -1.67
CA SER A 51 9.10 -4.93 -0.46
C SER A 51 8.38 -4.40 0.76
N VAL A 52 8.45 -5.15 1.85
CA VAL A 52 8.15 -4.57 3.14
C VAL A 52 9.29 -3.63 3.42
N LEU A 53 8.99 -2.34 3.55
CA LEU A 53 9.86 -1.47 4.33
C LEU A 53 9.76 -1.96 5.78
N ARG A 54 10.51 -3.02 6.11
CA ARG A 54 11.00 -3.19 7.46
C ARG A 54 11.96 -2.04 7.57
N ILE A 55 11.47 -0.92 8.10
CA ILE A 55 12.33 0.04 8.78
C ILE A 55 12.98 -0.79 9.88
N ILE A 56 14.09 -1.46 9.53
CA ILE A 56 14.95 -2.20 10.43
C ILE A 56 15.46 -1.14 11.38
N SER A 57 14.82 -0.97 12.54
CA SER A 57 15.39 -0.50 13.82
C SER A 57 16.33 0.72 13.85
N ARG A 58 16.50 1.44 12.74
CA ARG A 58 17.48 2.52 12.49
C ARG A 58 16.82 3.84 12.11
N VAL A 59 15.50 3.88 11.85
CA VAL A 59 14.70 5.11 12.01
C VAL A 59 14.33 5.23 13.48
N TRP A 60 15.38 5.34 14.28
CA TRP A 60 15.44 5.99 15.59
C TRP A 60 15.02 7.48 15.49
N GLU A 61 14.37 7.92 14.40
CA GLU A 61 14.18 9.30 13.98
C GLU A 61 12.71 9.75 13.96
N VAL A 62 11.69 8.89 14.06
CA VAL A 62 10.33 9.43 14.39
C VAL A 62 10.26 9.87 15.86
N LEU A 63 11.21 9.38 16.67
CA LEU A 63 11.61 10.04 17.91
C LEU A 63 12.12 11.48 17.71
N SER A 64 12.20 12.04 16.50
CA SER A 64 12.54 13.45 16.33
C SER A 64 11.32 14.38 16.38
N TYR A 65 10.12 14.01 15.93
CA TYR A 65 9.01 14.98 15.86
C TYR A 65 8.28 15.18 17.19
N ALA A 66 7.99 14.09 17.93
CA ALA A 66 7.47 14.19 19.29
C ALA A 66 8.51 14.71 20.30
N PHE A 67 9.81 14.59 19.98
CA PHE A 67 10.91 15.10 20.79
C PHE A 67 11.25 16.56 20.46
N LEU A 68 11.13 17.00 19.19
CA LEU A 68 11.29 18.38 18.78
C LEU A 68 10.15 19.25 19.32
N ASP A 69 8.91 18.75 19.31
CA ASP A 69 7.78 19.43 20.00
C ASP A 69 8.03 19.55 21.51
N LEU A 70 8.64 18.54 22.14
CA LEU A 70 9.01 18.57 23.58
C LEU A 70 10.22 19.47 23.87
N MET A 71 11.10 19.67 22.89
CA MET A 71 12.39 20.39 23.02
C MET A 71 12.30 21.87 22.64
N THR A 72 11.14 22.36 22.21
CA THR A 72 10.99 23.74 21.73
C THR A 72 11.08 24.79 22.85
N ASP A 73 10.88 24.42 24.13
CA ASP A 73 10.79 25.45 25.19
C ASP A 73 11.98 25.58 26.17
N ARG A 74 12.91 24.60 26.37
CA ARG A 74 13.88 24.69 27.51
C ARG A 74 15.32 24.15 27.39
N MET A 75 15.81 23.59 26.29
CA MET A 75 17.07 22.78 26.33
C MET A 75 18.13 23.05 25.24
N GLU A 76 18.25 24.29 24.73
CA GLU A 76 19.34 24.68 23.81
C GLU A 76 20.77 24.34 24.32
N PRO A 77 21.11 24.44 25.62
CA PRO A 77 22.46 24.13 26.11
C PRO A 77 22.84 22.64 26.07
N VAL A 78 21.85 21.73 26.14
CA VAL A 78 22.09 20.27 26.24
C VAL A 78 22.38 19.63 24.89
N ALA A 79 21.81 20.18 23.81
CA ALA A 79 22.06 19.74 22.43
C ALA A 79 23.54 19.85 22.02
N ARG A 80 24.30 20.81 22.60
CA ARG A 80 25.74 20.97 22.35
C ARG A 80 26.60 19.86 22.99
N ALA A 81 26.11 19.19 24.04
CA ALA A 81 26.87 18.13 24.73
C ALA A 81 26.83 16.77 24.00
N LEU A 82 25.75 16.48 23.27
CA LEU A 82 25.53 15.19 22.62
C LEU A 82 26.24 15.02 21.26
N LEU A 83 26.75 16.11 20.68
CA LEU A 83 27.51 16.14 19.42
C LEU A 83 28.88 15.42 19.49
N ARG A 84 29.35 15.01 20.67
CA ARG A 84 30.68 14.40 20.85
C ARG A 84 30.76 12.87 20.72
N TRP A 85 29.66 12.15 20.53
CA TRP A 85 29.66 10.68 20.60
C TRP A 85 29.28 10.01 19.27
N ARG A 86 30.22 10.05 18.30
CA ARG A 86 30.14 9.32 17.03
C ARG A 86 31.25 8.27 17.02
N ARG A 87 30.96 6.99 16.67
CA ARG A 87 31.78 6.16 15.75
C ARG A 87 31.26 4.72 15.57
N GLY A 88 31.09 4.35 14.29
CA GLY A 88 31.38 3.01 13.78
C GLY A 88 30.17 2.13 13.41
N VAL A 89 29.80 2.09 12.12
CA VAL A 89 29.65 0.85 11.30
C VAL A 89 29.40 1.30 9.83
N LYS A 90 30.25 0.82 8.92
CA LYS A 90 30.21 1.04 7.46
C LYS A 90 29.41 -0.08 6.76
N THR A 91 29.10 0.17 5.47
CA THR A 91 28.69 -0.71 4.35
C THR A 91 27.20 -0.74 4.02
N ARG A 92 26.74 -0.81 2.75
CA ARG A 92 27.27 -0.46 1.41
C ARG A 92 26.02 -0.39 0.49
N MET A 93 25.92 0.67 -0.30
CA MET A 93 24.77 1.01 -1.16
C MET A 93 24.81 0.24 -2.49
N TRP A 94 23.66 -0.21 -2.98
CA TRP A 94 23.48 -0.77 -4.32
C TRP A 94 22.33 -0.06 -5.04
N SER A 95 22.51 0.19 -6.34
CA SER A 95 21.53 0.73 -7.29
C SER A 95 20.61 -0.36 -7.88
N GLN A 96 19.37 0.01 -8.29
CA GLN A 96 18.32 -0.73 -9.09
C GLN A 96 17.04 -1.09 -8.29
N PRO A 97 15.87 -1.43 -8.91
CA PRO A 97 14.95 -0.74 -9.85
C PRO A 97 13.72 -0.14 -9.10
N ARG A 98 12.61 0.25 -9.77
CA ARG A 98 11.42 0.91 -9.15
C ARG A 98 10.72 -0.02 -8.14
N GLU A 99 10.73 0.33 -6.85
CA GLU A 99 10.15 -0.45 -5.75
C GLU A 99 8.78 0.10 -5.30
N ILE A 100 8.01 -0.71 -4.56
CA ILE A 100 6.81 -0.28 -3.81
C ILE A 100 7.07 -0.48 -2.30
N LEU A 101 6.90 0.57 -1.49
CA LEU A 101 7.16 0.57 -0.03
C LEU A 101 5.88 0.85 0.78
N GLY A 102 5.64 0.09 1.85
CA GLY A 102 4.46 0.24 2.71
C GLY A 102 4.75 0.72 4.14
N GLY A 103 3.95 1.67 4.65
CA GLY A 103 4.05 2.25 6.00
C GLY A 103 2.71 2.27 6.76
N SER A 104 2.74 2.20 8.10
CA SER A 104 1.52 2.26 8.91
C SER A 104 0.97 3.68 8.97
N ALA A 105 -0.29 3.89 8.59
CA ALA A 105 -0.95 5.20 8.60
C ALA A 105 -1.29 5.75 10.02
N ARG A 106 -0.62 5.29 11.09
CA ARG A 106 -0.94 5.72 12.48
C ARG A 106 -0.76 7.23 12.71
N THR A 107 0.03 7.91 11.87
CA THR A 107 0.31 9.35 11.95
C THR A 107 -0.03 9.99 10.59
N GLY A 108 -1.31 10.29 10.34
CA GLY A 108 -1.77 10.72 9.02
C GLY A 108 -1.00 11.93 8.46
N TYR A 109 -0.85 12.98 9.26
CA TYR A 109 -0.14 14.19 8.84
C TYR A 109 1.37 13.93 8.71
N ASP A 110 2.04 13.41 9.74
CA ASP A 110 3.49 13.24 9.72
C ASP A 110 3.96 12.15 8.76
N GLY A 111 3.12 11.13 8.53
CA GLY A 111 3.37 10.05 7.59
C GLY A 111 3.53 10.54 6.15
N ARG A 112 2.91 11.68 5.77
CA ARG A 112 2.97 12.24 4.40
C ARG A 112 4.40 12.43 3.89
N LEU A 113 5.34 12.78 4.79
CA LEU A 113 6.74 13.01 4.43
C LEU A 113 7.40 11.72 3.92
N ILE A 114 7.05 10.58 4.50
CA ILE A 114 7.56 9.27 4.07
C ILE A 114 7.01 8.92 2.69
N TYR A 115 5.70 9.09 2.47
CA TYR A 115 5.08 8.79 1.17
C TYR A 115 5.63 9.72 0.07
N ASN A 116 5.74 11.02 0.36
CA ASN A 116 6.30 12.01 -0.58
C ASN A 116 7.77 11.71 -0.88
N GLY A 117 8.57 11.38 0.13
CA GLY A 117 9.97 10.99 -0.03
C GLY A 117 10.14 9.79 -0.94
N CYS A 118 9.40 8.71 -0.69
CA CYS A 118 9.41 7.50 -1.54
C CYS A 118 9.04 7.85 -2.99
N GLN A 119 7.91 8.53 -3.19
CA GLN A 119 7.41 8.82 -4.54
C GLN A 119 8.30 9.80 -5.30
N SER A 120 8.96 10.75 -4.61
CA SER A 120 9.96 11.63 -5.23
C SER A 120 11.17 10.88 -5.78
N ALA A 121 11.51 9.72 -5.19
CA ALA A 121 12.55 8.82 -5.66
C ALA A 121 12.05 7.82 -6.74
N GLY A 122 10.79 7.96 -7.19
CA GLY A 122 10.17 7.05 -8.16
C GLY A 122 9.76 5.70 -7.56
N VAL A 123 9.63 5.63 -6.24
CA VAL A 123 9.19 4.44 -5.49
C VAL A 123 7.74 4.63 -5.08
N ALA A 124 6.87 3.70 -5.47
CA ALA A 124 5.45 3.75 -5.14
C ALA A 124 5.26 3.60 -3.63
N ALA A 125 4.38 4.39 -3.03
CA ALA A 125 4.12 4.28 -1.60
C ALA A 125 2.71 3.72 -1.35
N THR A 126 2.58 2.86 -0.33
CA THR A 126 1.35 2.10 -0.03
C THR A 126 0.93 2.29 1.43
N PRO A 127 -0.06 3.15 1.73
CA PRO A 127 -0.62 3.26 3.07
C PRO A 127 -1.30 1.96 3.47
N LYS A 128 -1.03 1.53 4.71
CA LYS A 128 -1.56 0.29 5.28
C LYS A 128 -1.83 0.40 6.77
N HIS A 129 -2.65 -0.45 7.38
CA HIS A 129 -3.55 -1.42 6.74
C HIS A 129 -4.94 -0.80 6.72
N PHE A 130 -5.52 -0.63 5.54
CA PHE A 130 -6.83 -0.02 5.35
C PHE A 130 -7.94 -1.08 5.53
N VAL A 131 -8.71 -1.09 6.61
CA VAL A 131 -8.73 -0.19 7.76
C VAL A 131 -8.95 -1.00 9.05
N ALA A 132 -8.90 -0.35 10.21
CA ALA A 132 -9.31 -0.88 11.52
C ALA A 132 -8.56 -2.12 12.03
N ASN A 133 -7.38 -2.42 11.49
CA ASN A 133 -6.50 -3.46 12.02
C ASN A 133 -5.66 -2.91 13.19
N LYS A 134 -6.25 -2.90 14.40
CA LYS A 134 -5.61 -2.36 15.62
C LYS A 134 -5.08 -3.45 16.56
N ILE A 135 -5.49 -4.71 16.39
CA ILE A 135 -5.14 -5.82 17.27
C ILE A 135 -4.53 -6.94 16.44
N GLU A 136 -3.28 -7.31 16.73
CA GLU A 136 -2.59 -8.38 16.00
C GLU A 136 -3.09 -9.78 16.36
N LYS A 137 -3.47 -9.99 17.62
CA LYS A 137 -3.99 -11.28 18.09
C LYS A 137 -5.25 -11.62 17.32
N ARG A 138 -5.23 -12.73 16.57
CA ARG A 138 -6.35 -13.20 15.74
C ARG A 138 -6.86 -12.13 14.74
N ARG A 139 -5.98 -11.26 14.23
CA ARG A 139 -6.34 -10.17 13.31
C ARG A 139 -7.17 -10.58 12.08
N ARG A 140 -7.04 -11.84 11.64
CA ARG A 140 -7.80 -12.46 10.54
C ARG A 140 -9.22 -12.87 10.91
N PHE A 141 -9.53 -12.99 12.21
CA PHE A 141 -10.81 -13.51 12.68
C PHE A 141 -11.65 -12.45 13.40
N LEU A 142 -11.02 -11.35 13.81
CA LEU A 142 -11.68 -10.28 14.54
C LEU A 142 -12.43 -9.33 13.59
N THR A 143 -13.57 -8.85 14.07
CA THR A 143 -14.36 -7.79 13.45
C THR A 143 -14.33 -6.54 14.31
N ALA A 144 -13.96 -5.41 13.72
CA ALA A 144 -14.12 -4.11 14.32
C ALA A 144 -15.61 -3.72 14.24
N GLN A 145 -16.28 -3.72 15.39
CA GLN A 145 -17.62 -3.17 15.56
C GLN A 145 -17.49 -1.70 15.93
N VAL A 146 -17.35 -0.86 14.92
CA VAL A 146 -17.14 0.58 15.05
C VAL A 146 -18.26 1.31 14.34
N ASP A 147 -18.82 2.32 14.98
CA ASP A 147 -19.85 3.16 14.37
C ASP A 147 -19.26 4.00 13.22
N GLU A 148 -20.16 4.55 12.40
CA GLU A 148 -19.77 5.28 11.19
C GLU A 148 -19.00 6.57 11.50
N ARG A 149 -19.35 7.25 12.59
CA ARG A 149 -18.68 8.48 13.00
C ARG A 149 -17.26 8.18 13.43
N ALA A 150 -17.06 7.16 14.27
CA ALA A 150 -15.74 6.71 14.68
C ALA A 150 -14.89 6.26 13.48
N LEU A 151 -15.48 5.53 12.52
CA LEU A 151 -14.79 5.16 11.28
C LEU A 151 -14.28 6.39 10.55
N ARG A 152 -15.13 7.40 10.34
CA ARG A 152 -14.78 8.62 9.60
C ARG A 152 -13.77 9.48 10.35
N GLU A 153 -14.02 9.77 11.62
CA GLU A 153 -13.21 10.71 12.40
C GLU A 153 -11.87 10.13 12.86
N LEU A 154 -11.78 8.82 13.11
CA LEU A 154 -10.59 8.21 13.72
C LEU A 154 -9.84 7.25 12.80
N PHE A 155 -10.57 6.38 12.10
CA PHE A 155 -9.94 5.31 11.33
C PHE A 155 -9.59 5.74 9.91
N PHE A 156 -10.46 6.50 9.26
CA PHE A 156 -10.29 7.01 7.91
C PHE A 156 -9.44 8.27 7.86
N TYR A 157 -9.59 9.17 8.83
CA TYR A 157 -8.93 10.47 8.84
C TYR A 157 -7.42 10.42 8.52
N PRO A 158 -6.62 9.49 9.08
CA PRO A 158 -5.20 9.42 8.73
C PRO A 158 -4.95 9.06 7.26
N PHE A 159 -5.77 8.19 6.67
CA PHE A 159 -5.67 7.82 5.26
C PHE A 159 -6.14 8.94 4.33
N GLN A 160 -7.15 9.70 4.74
CA GLN A 160 -7.59 10.90 4.01
C GLN A 160 -6.50 11.96 3.96
N LEU A 161 -5.78 12.17 5.07
CA LEU A 161 -4.64 13.09 5.10
C LEU A 161 -3.51 12.63 4.17
N ILE A 162 -3.17 11.33 4.19
CA ILE A 162 -2.16 10.78 3.29
C ILE A 162 -2.60 10.93 1.82
N LEU A 163 -3.85 10.60 1.51
CA LEU A 163 -4.38 10.75 0.15
C LEU A 163 -4.30 12.20 -0.32
N LYS A 164 -4.78 13.14 0.50
CA LYS A 164 -4.81 14.57 0.20
C LYS A 164 -3.41 15.17 -0.01
N HIS A 165 -2.43 14.75 0.78
CA HIS A 165 -1.12 15.40 0.82
C HIS A 165 0.00 14.63 0.11
N SER A 166 -0.26 13.38 -0.28
CA SER A 166 0.76 12.53 -0.90
C SER A 166 0.32 11.79 -2.16
N ASP A 167 -0.97 11.71 -2.49
CA ASP A 167 -1.48 10.94 -3.64
C ASP A 167 -0.75 9.58 -3.81
N PRO A 168 -0.87 8.69 -2.80
CA PRO A 168 -0.16 7.42 -2.80
C PRO A 168 -0.55 6.58 -4.02
N TRP A 169 0.40 5.85 -4.60
CA TRP A 169 0.10 5.06 -5.80
C TRP A 169 -0.73 3.81 -5.53
N CYS A 170 -0.74 3.35 -4.28
CA CYS A 170 -1.42 2.13 -3.88
C CYS A 170 -2.06 2.28 -2.50
N PHE A 171 -3.07 1.46 -2.20
CA PHE A 171 -3.56 1.20 -0.85
C PHE A 171 -3.52 -0.30 -0.57
N MET A 172 -3.24 -0.67 0.68
CA MET A 172 -3.26 -2.07 1.11
C MET A 172 -4.35 -2.30 2.14
N THR A 173 -5.21 -3.29 1.87
CA THR A 173 -6.29 -3.65 2.77
C THR A 173 -5.77 -4.30 4.06
N SER A 174 -6.65 -4.49 5.03
CA SER A 174 -6.33 -5.12 6.30
C SER A 174 -6.86 -6.55 6.39
N HIS A 175 -6.25 -7.35 7.25
CA HIS A 175 -6.76 -8.70 7.54
C HIS A 175 -8.08 -8.73 8.29
N SER A 176 -8.46 -7.63 8.94
CA SER A 176 -9.60 -7.61 9.85
C SER A 176 -10.91 -7.42 9.08
N ARG A 177 -12.01 -7.64 9.80
CA ARG A 177 -13.34 -7.30 9.31
C ARG A 177 -13.77 -5.96 9.90
N VAL A 178 -14.62 -5.24 9.17
CA VAL A 178 -15.33 -4.07 9.68
C VAL A 178 -16.82 -4.37 9.55
N LYS A 179 -17.55 -4.29 10.67
CA LYS A 179 -18.99 -4.62 10.72
C LYS A 179 -19.31 -5.99 10.07
N GLY A 180 -18.44 -6.98 10.24
CA GLY A 180 -18.64 -8.35 9.76
C GLY A 180 -18.02 -8.70 8.40
N THR A 181 -17.68 -7.72 7.57
CA THR A 181 -17.10 -7.94 6.24
C THR A 181 -15.59 -7.72 6.25
N TYR A 182 -14.82 -8.62 5.66
CA TYR A 182 -13.38 -8.45 5.47
C TYR A 182 -13.10 -7.22 4.61
N THR A 183 -12.00 -6.50 4.91
CA THR A 183 -11.76 -5.22 4.23
C THR A 183 -11.40 -5.36 2.75
N SER A 184 -10.81 -6.48 2.34
CA SER A 184 -10.53 -6.86 0.94
C SER A 184 -11.79 -7.16 0.14
N GLU A 185 -12.84 -7.64 0.80
CA GLU A 185 -14.12 -8.05 0.21
C GLU A 185 -15.24 -7.04 0.48
N SER A 186 -14.92 -5.80 0.86
CA SER A 186 -15.93 -4.80 1.21
C SER A 186 -16.14 -3.78 0.09
N PRO A 187 -17.22 -3.88 -0.71
CA PRO A 187 -17.57 -2.84 -1.68
C PRO A 187 -17.81 -1.49 -1.01
N TYR A 188 -18.30 -1.49 0.23
CA TYR A 188 -18.45 -0.28 1.03
C TYR A 188 -17.12 0.46 1.20
N LEU A 189 -16.08 -0.24 1.66
CA LEU A 189 -14.78 0.38 1.93
C LEU A 189 -14.01 0.72 0.65
N ILE A 190 -14.03 -0.18 -0.34
CA ILE A 190 -13.24 0.01 -1.56
C ILE A 190 -14.01 0.88 -2.57
N GLN A 191 -15.16 0.45 -3.05
CA GLN A 191 -15.94 1.22 -4.03
C GLN A 191 -16.60 2.46 -3.41
N GLY A 192 -17.26 2.31 -2.26
CA GLY A 192 -17.94 3.43 -1.59
C GLY A 192 -16.96 4.49 -1.11
N ILE A 193 -16.10 4.14 -0.15
CA ILE A 193 -15.21 5.12 0.49
C ILE A 193 -14.02 5.50 -0.41
N LEU A 194 -13.17 4.55 -0.80
CA LEU A 194 -11.95 4.90 -1.55
C LEU A 194 -12.27 5.44 -2.96
N ARG A 195 -13.10 4.75 -3.75
CA ARG A 195 -13.38 5.17 -5.14
C ARG A 195 -14.35 6.34 -5.21
N ASN A 196 -15.58 6.16 -4.72
CA ASN A 196 -16.66 7.09 -4.97
C ASN A 196 -16.55 8.35 -4.11
N GLU A 197 -16.31 8.22 -2.80
CA GLU A 197 -16.23 9.38 -1.91
C GLU A 197 -14.87 10.09 -2.01
N TRP A 198 -13.76 9.35 -1.99
CA TRP A 198 -12.41 9.96 -1.94
C TRP A 198 -11.77 10.13 -3.32
N GLY A 199 -12.36 9.58 -4.38
CA GLY A 199 -11.84 9.71 -5.74
C GLY A 199 -10.52 8.97 -5.97
N PHE A 200 -10.16 8.00 -5.13
CA PHE A 200 -8.92 7.23 -5.32
C PHE A 200 -9.06 6.33 -6.54
N LYS A 201 -8.28 6.56 -7.60
CA LYS A 201 -8.36 5.79 -8.87
C LYS A 201 -7.25 4.75 -9.07
N ARG A 202 -6.28 4.66 -8.15
CA ARG A 202 -5.08 3.83 -8.33
C ARG A 202 -5.22 2.44 -7.69
N LEU A 203 -4.13 1.71 -7.51
CA LEU A 203 -4.19 0.28 -7.18
C LEU A 203 -4.59 0.02 -5.71
N VAL A 204 -5.48 -0.96 -5.48
CA VAL A 204 -5.80 -1.48 -4.14
C VAL A 204 -5.38 -2.95 -4.11
N MET A 205 -4.54 -3.30 -3.13
CA MET A 205 -3.96 -4.65 -2.97
C MET A 205 -4.33 -5.26 -1.61
N SER A 206 -4.27 -6.57 -1.49
CA SER A 206 -4.46 -7.25 -0.21
C SER A 206 -3.23 -7.10 0.70
N ASP A 207 -3.40 -7.26 2.01
CA ASP A 207 -2.29 -7.70 2.86
C ASP A 207 -1.84 -9.12 2.43
N TRP A 208 -0.67 -9.58 2.89
CA TRP A 208 -0.16 -10.91 2.56
C TRP A 208 -1.05 -12.01 3.14
N VAL A 209 -1.66 -12.82 2.27
CA VAL A 209 -2.69 -13.81 2.62
C VAL A 209 -3.91 -13.10 3.24
N GLY A 210 -4.23 -11.94 2.70
CA GLY A 210 -5.31 -11.06 3.13
C GLY A 210 -6.55 -11.11 2.24
N THR A 211 -6.62 -12.06 1.31
CA THR A 211 -7.84 -12.36 0.54
C THR A 211 -8.45 -13.64 1.09
N TYR A 212 -9.77 -13.67 1.22
CA TYR A 212 -10.51 -14.74 1.86
C TYR A 212 -11.56 -15.37 0.94
N TYR A 213 -12.07 -14.60 -0.02
CA TYR A 213 -13.06 -15.05 -0.99
C TYR A 213 -12.88 -14.34 -2.34
N ALA A 214 -13.35 -14.97 -3.42
CA ALA A 214 -13.27 -14.41 -4.77
C ALA A 214 -14.11 -13.12 -4.94
N ALA A 215 -15.10 -12.90 -4.06
CA ALA A 215 -15.86 -11.65 -3.93
C ALA A 215 -14.98 -10.38 -3.77
N ALA A 216 -13.71 -10.52 -3.37
CA ALA A 216 -12.75 -9.42 -3.33
C ALA A 216 -12.59 -8.71 -4.69
N MET A 217 -12.67 -9.45 -5.80
CA MET A 217 -12.61 -8.87 -7.15
C MET A 217 -13.78 -7.92 -7.39
N ASN A 218 -14.99 -8.37 -7.08
CA ASN A 218 -16.22 -7.58 -7.23
C ASN A 218 -16.24 -6.38 -6.26
N ALA A 219 -15.57 -6.49 -5.11
CA ALA A 219 -15.37 -5.37 -4.20
C ALA A 219 -14.36 -4.32 -4.74
N GLY A 220 -13.59 -4.62 -5.79
CA GLY A 220 -12.61 -3.70 -6.38
C GLY A 220 -11.17 -3.89 -5.90
N LEU A 221 -10.87 -5.03 -5.25
CA LEU A 221 -9.50 -5.45 -4.99
C LEU A 221 -8.85 -5.84 -6.32
N VAL A 222 -7.72 -5.20 -6.65
CA VAL A 222 -7.07 -5.38 -7.96
C VAL A 222 -5.91 -6.38 -7.88
N LEU A 223 -5.21 -6.44 -6.74
CA LEU A 223 -4.02 -7.29 -6.58
C LEU A 223 -4.09 -8.14 -5.32
N GLU A 224 -4.21 -9.47 -5.49
CA GLU A 224 -4.03 -10.48 -4.45
C GLU A 224 -2.55 -10.73 -4.19
N MET A 225 -2.18 -10.78 -2.92
CA MET A 225 -0.83 -11.06 -2.47
C MET A 225 -0.84 -12.03 -1.27
N PRO A 226 0.15 -12.94 -1.16
CA PRO A 226 1.16 -13.28 -2.16
C PRO A 226 0.61 -14.21 -3.24
N GLY A 227 1.45 -14.48 -4.24
CA GLY A 227 1.24 -15.52 -5.24
C GLY A 227 1.77 -16.88 -4.80
N PRO A 228 1.35 -17.97 -5.47
CA PRO A 228 0.33 -17.99 -6.51
C PRO A 228 -1.06 -17.74 -5.93
N THR A 229 -1.87 -17.03 -6.71
CA THR A 229 -3.29 -16.75 -6.47
C THR A 229 -4.11 -17.97 -6.05
N ILE A 230 -5.03 -17.74 -5.11
CA ILE A 230 -6.01 -18.72 -4.65
C ILE A 230 -7.44 -18.28 -5.04
N PHE A 231 -7.72 -16.97 -5.02
CA PHE A 231 -9.10 -16.46 -5.07
C PHE A 231 -9.40 -15.64 -6.32
N LEU A 232 -8.46 -14.84 -6.83
CA LEU A 232 -8.72 -13.93 -7.95
C LEU A 232 -8.57 -14.56 -9.33
N THR A 233 -8.41 -15.88 -9.42
CA THR A 233 -8.27 -16.60 -10.72
C THR A 233 -9.36 -17.64 -10.97
N SER A 234 -9.86 -18.31 -9.94
CA SER A 234 -10.84 -19.39 -10.12
C SER A 234 -12.15 -18.90 -10.74
N GLU A 235 -12.66 -17.73 -10.37
CA GLU A 235 -13.88 -17.17 -10.99
C GLU A 235 -13.64 -16.69 -12.43
N LEU A 236 -12.49 -16.06 -12.73
CA LEU A 236 -12.19 -15.55 -14.07
C LEU A 236 -11.92 -16.65 -15.09
N GLU A 237 -11.26 -17.74 -14.69
CA GLU A 237 -11.07 -18.89 -15.59
C GLU A 237 -12.40 -19.60 -15.88
N THR A 238 -13.35 -19.59 -14.93
CA THR A 238 -14.65 -20.26 -15.11
C THR A 238 -15.60 -19.46 -16.01
N GLN A 239 -15.55 -18.12 -15.99
CA GLN A 239 -16.35 -17.26 -16.88
C GLN A 239 -15.93 -17.33 -18.38
N VAL A 240 -14.90 -18.11 -18.68
CA VAL A 240 -14.30 -18.19 -20.03
C VAL A 240 -14.66 -19.50 -20.72
N TYR A 241 -15.19 -20.45 -19.94
CA TYR A 241 -15.74 -21.70 -20.42
C TYR A 241 -17.28 -21.67 -20.52
N LEU A 242 -17.91 -20.50 -20.33
CA LEU A 242 -19.34 -20.23 -20.57
C LEU A 242 -19.49 -19.14 -21.64
#